data_AF-A0A397L9T8-F1
#
_entry.id   AF-A0A397L9T8-F1
#
_cell.length_a   1.000
_cell.length_b   1.000
_cell.length_c   1.000
_cell.angle_alpha   90.00
_cell.angle_beta   90.00
_cell.angle_gamma   90.00
#
_symmetry.space_group_name_H-M   'P 1'
#
loop_
_entity.id
_entity.type
_entity.pdbx_description
1 polymer ?
#
loop_
_entity_poly.entity_id
_entity_poly.type
_entity_poly.pdbx_seq_one_letter_code
_entity_poly.pdbx_strand_id
1 'polypeptide(L)' 'MSPYFCKVGKTKPSQVDVLNISELEKMYLSFIEEAYNLLQTDSSLSDILYFEADKLKKRILNLKKSHPITLDKAS' A
#
# COMPACT_ATOMS: atom_id res chain seq x y z
N MET A 1 34.73 -27.65 -17.22
CA MET A 1 34.04 -26.35 -17.05
C MET A 1 32.63 -26.64 -16.55
N SER A 2 32.27 -26.30 -15.31
CA SER A 2 30.91 -26.48 -14.81
C SER A 2 30.11 -25.17 -15.00
N PRO A 3 28.81 -25.26 -15.33
CA PRO A 3 27.97 -24.08 -15.42
C PRO A 3 27.60 -23.66 -14.00
N TYR A 4 28.05 -22.47 -13.58
CA TYR A 4 27.59 -21.85 -12.35
C TYR A 4 26.12 -21.45 -12.53
N PHE A 5 25.21 -22.25 -12.00
CA PHE A 5 23.80 -21.90 -11.92
C PHE A 5 23.65 -20.72 -10.96
N CYS A 6 23.41 -19.53 -11.49
CA CYS A 6 22.99 -18.38 -10.70
C CYS A 6 21.55 -18.65 -10.20
N LYS A 7 21.42 -19.09 -8.94
CA LYS A 7 20.12 -19.23 -8.29
C LYS A 7 19.55 -17.83 -8.05
N VAL A 8 18.74 -17.34 -8.98
CA VAL A 8 17.92 -16.15 -8.76
C VAL A 8 16.82 -16.54 -7.78
N GLY A 9 17.12 -16.44 -6.49
CA GLY A 9 16.17 -16.73 -5.42
C GLY A 9 15.02 -15.75 -5.48
N LYS A 10 13.78 -16.24 -5.64
CA LYS A 10 12.59 -15.42 -5.41
C LYS A 10 12.59 -15.00 -3.95
N THR A 11 12.98 -13.75 -3.67
CA THR A 11 12.82 -13.15 -2.34
C THR A 11 11.35 -13.15 -2.02
N LYS A 12 10.92 -14.00 -1.09
CA LYS A 12 9.56 -13.93 -0.55
C LYS A 12 9.34 -12.52 -0.01
N PRO A 13 8.16 -11.91 -0.26
CA PRO A 13 7.82 -10.63 0.35
C PRO A 13 8.02 -10.75 1.87
N SER A 14 8.75 -9.81 2.46
CA SER A 14 9.01 -9.88 3.90
C SER A 14 7.68 -9.64 4.62
N GLN A 15 7.40 -10.37 5.70
CA GLN A 15 6.16 -10.17 6.48
C GLN A 15 6.00 -8.71 6.97
N VAL A 16 7.11 -7.98 7.08
CA VAL A 16 7.15 -6.56 7.41
C VAL A 16 6.45 -5.72 6.34
N ASP A 17 6.62 -6.04 5.05
CA ASP A 17 6.00 -5.30 3.95
C ASP A 17 4.48 -5.47 3.91
N VAL A 18 3.98 -6.66 4.26
CA VAL A 18 2.53 -6.96 4.31
C VAL A 18 1.85 -6.26 5.49
N LEU A 19 2.50 -6.27 6.66
CA LEU A 19 2.02 -5.54 7.84
C LEU A 19 1.93 -4.03 7.56
N ASN A 20 2.89 -3.50 6.80
CA ASN A 20 2.93 -2.10 6.39
C ASN A 20 1.76 -1.71 5.47
N ILE A 21 1.33 -2.59 4.57
CA ILE A 21 0.19 -2.30 3.66
C ILE A 21 -1.12 -2.16 4.44
N SER A 22 -1.37 -3.02 5.44
CA SER A 22 -2.61 -2.97 6.23
C SER A 22 -2.70 -1.66 7.04
N GLU A 23 -1.59 -1.20 7.60
CA GLU A 23 -1.53 0.07 8.32
C GLU A 23 -1.76 1.26 7.39
N LEU A 24 -1.17 1.24 6.19
CA LEU A 24 -1.40 2.27 5.17
C LEU A 24 -2.87 2.32 4.73
N GLU A 25 -3.53 1.17 4.58
CA GLU A 25 -4.96 1.10 4.25
C GLU A 25 -5.85 1.67 5.37
N LYS A 26 -5.52 1.40 6.64
CA LYS A 26 -6.23 2.00 7.79
C LYS A 26 -6.06 3.52 7.83
N MET A 27 -4.84 4.01 7.64
CA MET A 27 -4.58 5.46 7.59
C MET A 27 -5.31 6.14 6.43
N TYR A 28 -5.33 5.49 5.25
CA TYR A 28 -6.11 5.99 4.11
C TYR A 28 -7.59 6.17 4.47
N LEU A 29 -8.21 5.17 5.12
CA LEU A 29 -9.61 5.25 5.52
C LEU A 29 -9.84 6.36 6.56
N SER A 30 -8.96 6.50 7.56
CA SER A 30 -9.03 7.58 8.56
C SER A 30 -9.02 8.95 7.89
N PHE A 31 -8.10 9.18 6.95
CA PHE A 31 -8.00 10.47 6.27
C PHE A 31 -9.23 10.79 5.42
N ILE A 32 -9.82 9.79 4.75
CA ILE A 32 -11.07 9.98 4.00
C ILE A 32 -12.23 10.32 4.92
N GLU A 33 -12.34 9.63 6.06
CA GLU A 33 -13.39 9.88 7.04
C GLU A 33 -13.25 11.27 7.67
N GLU A 34 -12.05 11.64 8.10
CA GLU A 34 -11.73 12.96 8.64
C GLU A 34 -11.99 14.07 7.61
N ALA A 35 -11.56 13.88 6.36
CA ALA A 35 -11.82 14.84 5.28
C ALA A 35 -13.32 15.06 5.07
N TYR A 36 -14.10 13.98 5.07
CA TYR A 36 -15.56 14.06 4.90
C TYR A 36 -16.23 14.80 6.05
N ASN A 37 -15.80 14.50 7.28
CA ASN A 37 -16.32 15.17 8.48
C ASN A 37 -15.99 16.67 8.51
N LEU A 38 -14.83 17.06 7.97
CA LEU A 38 -14.37 18.45 7.91
C LEU A 38 -14.90 19.22 6.69
N LEU A 39 -15.49 18.54 5.70
CA LEU A 39 -15.88 19.13 4.42
C LEU A 39 -16.72 20.42 4.55
N GLN A 40 -17.60 20.48 5.56
CA GLN A 40 -18.50 21.62 5.77
C GLN A 40 -17.95 22.67 6.74
N THR A 41 -17.03 22.30 7.63
CA THR A 41 -16.54 23.16 8.71
C THR A 41 -15.17 23.77 8.39
N ASP A 42 -14.33 23.04 7.68
CA ASP A 42 -13.01 23.46 7.20
C ASP A 42 -12.71 22.78 5.86
N SER A 43 -13.21 23.40 4.78
CA SER A 43 -13.02 22.88 3.43
C SER A 43 -11.55 22.85 2.99
N SER A 44 -10.74 23.79 3.49
CA SER A 44 -9.31 23.82 3.16
C SER A 44 -8.58 22.62 3.76
N LEU A 45 -8.87 22.29 5.02
CA LEU A 45 -8.30 21.12 5.67
C LEU A 45 -8.85 19.81 5.06
N SER A 46 -10.14 19.78 4.70
CA SER A 46 -10.75 18.67 3.97
C SER A 46 -10.02 18.37 2.66
N ASP A 47 -9.76 19.40 1.85
CA ASP A 47 -9.04 19.27 0.57
C ASP A 47 -7.61 18.74 0.78
N ILE A 48 -6.90 19.22 1.81
CA ILE A 48 -5.56 18.74 2.17
C ILE A 48 -5.61 17.25 2.53
N LEU A 49 -6.57 16.83 3.37
CA LEU A 49 -6.71 15.44 3.78
C LEU A 49 -7.05 14.52 2.61
N TYR A 50 -7.91 14.95 1.69
CA TYR A 50 -8.19 14.21 0.45
C TYR A 50 -6.94 14.05 -0.42
N PHE A 51 -6.12 15.10 -0.54
CA PHE A 51 -4.86 15.04 -1.28
C PHE A 51 -3.86 14.05 -0.66
N GLU A 52 -3.72 14.06 0.67
CA GLU A 52 -2.84 13.11 1.37
C GLU A 52 -3.37 11.67 1.28
N ALA A 53 -4.69 11.48 1.35
CA ALA A 53 -5.32 10.18 1.12
C ALA A 53 -5.04 9.65 -0.30
N ASP A 54 -5.08 10.49 -1.33
CA ASP A 54 -4.75 10.07 -2.71
C ASP A 54 -3.27 9.66 -2.85
N LYS A 55 -2.34 10.36 -2.17
CA LYS A 55 -0.93 9.94 -2.12
C LYS A 55 -0.77 8.57 -1.46
N LEU A 56 -1.45 8.34 -0.33
CA LEU A 56 -1.44 7.03 0.36
C LEU A 56 -1.98 5.93 -0.55
N LYS A 57 -3.09 6.17 -1.25
CA LYS A 57 -3.67 5.25 -2.23
C LYS A 57 -2.68 4.87 -3.33
N LYS A 58 -1.98 5.85 -3.90
CA LYS A 58 -0.93 5.61 -4.90
C LYS A 58 0.21 4.76 -4.33
N ARG A 59 0.63 5.02 -3.09
CA ARG A 59 1.67 4.23 -2.41
C ARG A 59 1.23 2.78 -2.19
N ILE A 60 0.01 2.56 -1.70
CA ILE A 60 -0.59 1.22 -1.53
C ILE A 60 -0.62 0.47 -2.87
N LEU A 61 -1.09 1.13 -3.94
CA LEU A 61 -1.13 0.54 -5.28
C LEU A 61 0.26 0.15 -5.78
N ASN A 62 1.26 1.01 -5.57
CA ASN A 62 2.64 0.71 -5.95
C ASN A 62 3.22 -0.46 -5.15
N LEU A 63 2.96 -0.51 -3.84
CA LEU A 63 3.37 -1.63 -2.99
C LEU A 63 2.72 -2.94 -3.44
N LYS A 64 1.40 -2.95 -3.68
CA LYS A 64 0.68 -4.12 -4.21
C LYS A 64 1.18 -4.57 -5.59
N LYS A 65 1.58 -3.63 -6.47
CA LYS A 65 2.19 -3.97 -7.76
C LYS A 65 3.61 -4.53 -7.62
N SER A 66 4.39 -3.99 -6.68
CA SER A 66 5.77 -4.43 -6.41
C SER A 66 5.84 -5.77 -5.66
N HIS A 67 4.78 -6.10 -4.93
CA HIS A 67 4.56 -7.38 -4.26
C HIS A 67 3.29 -7.99 -4.84
N PRO A 68 3.34 -8.49 -6.10
CA PRO A 68 2.26 -9.34 -6.58
C PRO A 68 2.30 -10.56 -5.66
N ILE A 69 1.40 -10.60 -4.69
CA ILE A 69 1.11 -11.82 -3.97
C ILE A 69 0.75 -12.78 -5.09
N THR A 70 1.65 -13.71 -5.38
CA THR A 70 1.32 -14.96 -6.07
C THR A 70 0.33 -15.64 -5.15
N LEU A 71 -0.93 -15.23 -5.23
CA LEU A 71 -2.07 -16.00 -4.78
C LEU A 71 -2.31 -17.08 -5.85
N ASP A 72 -1.23 -17.76 -6.22
CA ASP A 72 -1.26 -18.93 -7.05
C ASP A 72 -1.51 -20.08 -6.08
N LYS A 73 -2.73 -20.60 -6.10
CA LYS A 73 -3.09 -21.97 -5.68
C LYS A 73 -2.57 -22.43 -4.30
N ALA A 74 -3.46 -22.38 -3.32
CA ALA A 74 -3.66 -23.50 -2.40
C ALA A 74 -5.19 -23.67 -2.31
N SER A 75 -5.75 -24.51 -3.18
CA SER A 75 -6.21 -25.88 -2.88
C SER A 75 -7.67 -25.86 -2.46
#